data_AF-A0A1M3C6R8-F1
#
_entry.id   AF-A0A1M3C6R8-F1
#
_cell.length_a   1.000
_cell.length_b   1.000
_cell.length_c   1.000
_cell.angle_alpha   90.00
_cell.angle_beta   90.00
_cell.angle_gamma   90.00
#
_symmetry.space_group_name_H-M   'P 1'
#
loop_
_entity.id
_entity.type
_entity.pdbx_description
1 polymer ?
#
loop_
_entity_poly.entity_id
_entity_poly.type
_entity_poly.pdbx_seq_one_letter_code
_entity_poly.pdbx_strand_id
1 'polypeptide(L)'
;MVSVLVEAFRDLQVRLAETIERHETPEFKALDGDIARVFRDICRHAPRDAQEARTMAGFFLDLIEDNDAGDNTHLIQHVRTIVETCGGLRAQVMEIAHGAGI
;
A
#
# COMPACT_ATOMS: atom_id res chain seq x y z
N MET A 1 15.62 -29.83 -24.58
CA MET A 1 14.83 -28.81 -25.29
C MET A 1 14.18 -27.83 -24.31
N VAL A 2 13.37 -28.28 -23.34
CA VAL A 2 12.84 -27.41 -22.26
C VAL A 2 13.96 -26.81 -21.40
N SER A 3 14.99 -27.58 -21.07
CA SER A 3 16.17 -27.10 -20.32
C SER A 3 16.87 -25.91 -21.00
N VAL A 4 17.07 -25.98 -22.32
CA VAL A 4 17.69 -24.91 -23.12
C VAL A 4 16.84 -23.64 -23.13
N LEU A 5 15.51 -23.78 -23.19
CA LEU A 5 14.59 -22.63 -23.13
C LEU A 5 14.57 -21.99 -21.73
N VAL A 6 14.66 -22.79 -20.66
CA VAL A 6 14.76 -22.29 -19.28
C VAL A 6 16.07 -21.55 -19.05
N GLU A 7 17.18 -22.05 -19.59
CA GLU A 7 18.48 -21.37 -19.55
C GLU A 7 18.44 -20.05 -20.31
N ALA A 8 17.90 -20.04 -21.53
CA ALA A 8 17.74 -18.81 -22.32
C ALA A 8 16.84 -17.77 -21.62
N PHE A 9 15.76 -18.22 -20.97
CA PHE A 9 14.89 -17.33 -20.20
C PHE A 9 15.62 -16.70 -19.02
N ARG A 10 16.40 -17.48 -18.26
CA ARG A 10 17.21 -16.97 -17.14
C ARG A 10 18.24 -15.95 -17.61
N ASP A 11 18.94 -16.24 -18.71
CA ASP A 11 19.90 -15.30 -19.31
C ASP A 11 19.23 -13.99 -19.74
N LEU A 12 18.03 -14.06 -20.31
CA LEU A 12 17.26 -12.86 -20.67
C LEU A 12 16.81 -12.08 -19.44
N GLN A 13 16.42 -12.75 -18.34
CA GLN A 13 16.09 -12.08 -17.08
C GLN A 13 17.29 -11.36 -16.47
N VAL A 14 18.48 -11.99 -16.49
CA VAL A 14 19.72 -11.36 -16.01
C VAL A 14 20.05 -10.14 -16.86
N ARG A 15 19.98 -10.25 -18.19
CA ARG A 15 20.22 -9.12 -19.10
C ARG A 15 19.22 -8.00 -18.94
N LEU A 16 17.95 -8.32 -18.67
CA LEU A 16 16.92 -7.33 -18.39
C LEU A 16 17.25 -6.57 -17.10
N ALA A 17 17.59 -7.28 -16.02
CA ALA A 17 17.98 -6.67 -14.76
C ALA A 17 19.21 -5.77 -14.90
N GLU A 18 20.27 -6.24 -15.59
CA GLU A 18 21.46 -5.43 -15.88
C GLU A 18 21.13 -4.19 -16.74
N THR A 19 20.21 -4.34 -17.70
CA THR A 19 19.80 -3.23 -18.56
C THR A 19 19.07 -2.18 -17.75
N ILE A 20 18.16 -2.59 -16.86
CA ILE A 20 17.46 -1.69 -15.94
C ILE A 20 18.50 -0.97 -15.07
N GLU A 21 19.40 -1.70 -14.40
CA GLU A 21 20.42 -1.10 -13.53
C GLU A 21 21.33 -0.09 -14.25
N ARG A 22 21.66 -0.34 -15.52
CA ARG A 22 22.46 0.58 -16.36
C ARG A 22 21.71 1.83 -16.80
N HIS A 23 20.38 1.78 -16.87
CA HIS A 23 19.53 2.88 -17.29
C HIS A 23 18.87 3.61 -16.11
N GLU A 24 18.98 3.07 -14.89
CA GLU A 24 18.65 3.79 -13.67
C GLU A 24 19.60 4.97 -13.50
N THR A 25 19.10 6.17 -13.73
CA THR A 25 19.88 7.38 -13.50
C THR A 25 20.09 7.59 -12.00
N PRO A 26 21.12 8.35 -11.59
CA PRO A 26 21.29 8.74 -10.19
C PRO A 26 20.04 9.37 -9.57
N GLU A 27 19.28 10.15 -10.36
CA GLU A 27 18.02 10.78 -9.95
C GLU A 27 16.93 9.74 -9.70
N PHE A 28 16.85 8.69 -10.53
CA PHE A 28 15.91 7.59 -10.31
C PHE A 28 16.23 6.85 -9.01
N LYS A 29 17.51 6.50 -8.77
CA LYS A 29 17.93 5.84 -7.53
C LYS A 29 17.69 6.70 -6.29
N ALA A 30 17.90 8.01 -6.41
CA ALA A 30 17.60 8.96 -5.34
C ALA A 30 16.10 9.00 -5.03
N LEU A 31 15.25 9.05 -6.07
CA LEU A 31 13.80 9.03 -5.92
C LEU A 31 13.30 7.72 -5.30
N ASP A 32 13.81 6.57 -5.74
CA ASP A 32 13.48 5.27 -5.16
C ASP A 32 13.88 5.20 -3.67
N GLY A 33 15.08 5.68 -3.34
CA GLY A 33 15.54 5.81 -1.96
C GLY A 33 14.65 6.71 -1.09
N ASP A 34 14.17 7.83 -1.66
CA ASP A 34 13.25 8.73 -0.99
C ASP A 34 11.86 8.10 -0.77
N ILE A 35 11.33 7.40 -1.76
CA ILE A 35 10.07 6.65 -1.64
C ILE A 35 10.20 5.59 -0.53
N ALA A 36 11.28 4.80 -0.55
CA ALA A 36 11.53 3.76 0.46
C ALA A 36 11.68 4.34 1.88
N ARG A 37 12.26 5.55 2.00
CA ARG A 37 12.36 6.28 3.26
C ARG A 37 10.98 6.72 3.75
N VAL A 38 10.21 7.40 2.91
CA VAL A 38 8.85 7.88 3.26
C VAL A 38 7.94 6.71 3.64
N PHE A 39 7.95 5.62 2.87
CA PHE A 39 7.17 4.43 3.17
C PHE A 39 7.50 3.85 4.55
N ARG A 40 8.80 3.77 4.89
CA ARG A 40 9.26 3.28 6.19
C ARG A 40 8.80 4.18 7.34
N ASP A 41 8.79 5.49 7.13
CA ASP A 41 8.33 6.45 8.13
C ASP A 41 6.81 6.31 8.34
N ILE A 42 6.03 6.13 7.27
CA ILE A 42 4.59 5.82 7.34
C ILE A 42 4.36 4.51 8.12
N CYS A 43 5.11 3.44 7.83
CA CYS A 43 4.97 2.16 8.54
C CYS A 43 5.30 2.22 10.03
N ARG A 44 6.17 3.14 10.46
CA ARG A 44 6.53 3.34 11.87
C ARG A 44 5.60 4.29 12.60
N HIS A 45 4.82 5.06 11.87
CA HIS A 45 3.94 6.07 12.44
C HIS A 45 2.73 5.43 13.11
N ALA A 46 2.48 5.79 14.36
CA ALA A 46 1.24 5.45 15.04
C ALA A 46 0.23 6.56 14.80
N PRO A 47 -0.97 6.27 14.23
CA PRO A 47 -1.97 7.30 13.97
C PRO A 47 -2.43 7.93 15.29
N ARG A 48 -2.53 9.26 15.31
CA ARG A 48 -2.89 10.05 16.50
C ARG A 48 -4.39 10.14 16.69
N ASP A 49 -5.14 10.07 15.59
CA ASP A 49 -6.59 10.13 15.60
C ASP A 49 -7.21 9.18 14.58
N ALA A 50 -8.54 9.10 14.61
CA ALA A 50 -9.30 8.21 13.73
C ALA A 50 -9.24 8.64 12.26
N GLN A 51 -9.03 9.94 11.97
CA GLN A 51 -8.90 10.40 10.60
C GLN A 51 -7.57 9.96 10.01
N GLU A 52 -6.48 10.15 10.75
CA GLU A 52 -5.15 9.71 10.37
C GLU A 52 -5.08 8.18 10.22
N ALA A 53 -5.72 7.43 11.13
CA ALA A 53 -5.83 5.98 11.00
C ALA A 53 -6.56 5.55 9.72
N ARG A 54 -7.64 6.25 9.34
CA ARG A 54 -8.38 5.97 8.09
C ARG A 54 -7.54 6.30 6.86
N THR A 55 -6.82 7.43 6.87
CA THR A 55 -5.93 7.80 5.78
C THR A 55 -4.82 6.76 5.59
N MET A 56 -4.20 6.30 6.68
CA MET A 56 -3.17 5.25 6.60
C MET A 56 -3.74 3.92 6.12
N ALA A 57 -4.91 3.52 6.60
CA ALA A 57 -5.57 2.29 6.14
C ALA A 57 -5.92 2.36 4.65
N GLY A 58 -6.44 3.50 4.17
CA GLY A 58 -6.70 3.73 2.74
C GLY A 58 -5.43 3.59 1.91
N PHE A 59 -4.36 4.27 2.31
CA PHE A 59 -3.06 4.20 1.64
C PHE A 59 -2.55 2.75 1.48
N PHE A 60 -2.60 1.94 2.54
CA PHE A 60 -2.14 0.55 2.45
C PHE A 60 -3.05 -0.32 1.57
N LEU A 61 -4.37 -0.08 1.58
CA LEU A 61 -5.31 -0.80 0.72
C LEU A 61 -5.10 -0.45 -0.75
N ASP A 62 -4.86 0.83 -1.07
CA ASP A 62 -4.52 1.28 -2.43
C ASP A 62 -3.24 0.59 -2.91
N LEU A 63 -2.21 0.54 -2.07
CA LEU A 63 -0.94 -0.12 -2.40
C LEU A 63 -1.11 -1.64 -2.65
N ILE A 64 -1.98 -2.31 -1.90
CA ILE A 64 -2.27 -3.73 -2.13
C ILE A 64 -3.03 -3.91 -3.44
N GLU A 65 -4.05 -3.08 -3.70
CA GLU A 65 -4.88 -3.14 -4.91
C GLU A 65 -4.02 -2.98 -6.18
N ASP A 66 -3.12 -2.00 -6.18
CA ASP A 66 -2.23 -1.72 -7.31
C ASP A 66 -1.23 -2.86 -7.57
N ASN A 67 -0.73 -3.51 -6.51
CA ASN A 67 0.27 -4.59 -6.62
C ASN A 67 -0.35 -5.95 -6.96
N ASP A 68 -1.61 -6.16 -6.61
CA ASP A 68 -2.31 -7.44 -6.74
C ASP A 68 -3.02 -7.60 -8.10
N ALA A 69 -2.88 -6.61 -8.99
CA ALA A 69 -3.45 -6.62 -10.35
C ALA A 69 -4.97 -6.89 -10.40
N GLY A 70 -5.69 -6.67 -9.29
CA GLY A 70 -7.14 -6.83 -9.17
C GLY A 70 -7.62 -8.20 -8.67
N ASP A 71 -6.73 -9.11 -8.26
CA ASP A 71 -7.14 -10.46 -7.81
C ASP A 71 -8.02 -10.41 -6.54
N ASN A 72 -7.77 -9.46 -5.64
CA ASN A 72 -8.44 -9.33 -4.34
C ASN A 72 -9.33 -8.10 -4.20
N THR A 73 -9.74 -7.44 -5.30
CA THR A 73 -10.56 -6.21 -5.26
C THR A 73 -11.80 -6.34 -4.39
N HIS A 74 -12.49 -7.48 -4.41
CA HIS A 74 -13.69 -7.70 -3.58
C HIS A 74 -13.39 -7.71 -2.07
N LEU A 75 -12.24 -8.26 -1.64
CA LEU A 75 -11.81 -8.24 -0.25
C LEU A 75 -11.41 -6.82 0.16
N ILE A 76 -10.69 -6.11 -0.71
CA ILE A 76 -10.26 -4.72 -0.49
C ILE A 76 -11.48 -3.82 -0.27
N GLN A 77 -12.49 -3.92 -1.13
CA GLN A 77 -13.74 -3.17 -0.99
C GLN A 77 -14.45 -3.48 0.34
N HIS A 78 -14.50 -4.74 0.75
CA HIS A 78 -15.12 -5.13 2.02
C HIS A 78 -14.39 -4.52 3.22
N VAL A 79 -13.04 -4.51 3.20
CA VAL A 79 -12.23 -3.88 4.26
C VAL A 79 -12.42 -2.36 4.28
N ARG A 80 -12.51 -1.70 3.11
CA ARG A 80 -12.83 -0.26 3.04
C ARG A 80 -14.15 0.06 3.74
N THR A 81 -15.20 -0.73 3.47
CA THR A 81 -16.51 -0.55 4.14
C THR A 81 -16.40 -0.69 5.66
N ILE A 82 -15.62 -1.65 6.17
CA ILE A 82 -15.39 -1.81 7.62
C ILE A 82 -14.70 -0.57 8.19
N VAL A 83 -13.63 -0.10 7.55
CA VAL A 83 -12.84 1.07 8.00
C VAL A 83 -13.71 2.33 8.06
N GLU A 84 -14.58 2.54 7.06
CA GLU A 84 -15.53 3.64 7.02
C GLU A 84 -16.61 3.53 8.12
N THR A 85 -17.18 2.33 8.27
CA THR A 85 -18.27 2.06 9.23
C THR A 85 -17.80 2.17 10.68
N CYS A 86 -16.60 1.68 11.00
CA CYS A 86 -16.00 1.81 12.33
C CYS A 86 -15.75 3.29 12.70
N GLY A 87 -15.42 4.13 11.72
CA GLY A 87 -15.32 5.58 11.93
C GLY A 87 -16.67 6.25 12.21
N GLY A 88 -17.74 5.80 11.56
CA GLY A 88 -19.11 6.31 11.77
C GLY A 88 -19.72 5.91 13.12
N LEU A 89 -19.50 4.66 13.55
CA LEU A 89 -19.96 4.15 14.85
C LEU A 89 -19.38 4.93 16.04
N ARG A 90 -18.10 5.32 15.96
CA ARG A 90 -17.45 6.08 17.04
C ARG A 90 -17.98 7.52 17.15
N ALA A 91 -18.34 8.14 16.02
CA ALA A 91 -18.97 9.46 15.98
C ALA A 91 -20.40 9.43 16.57
N GLN A 92 -21.20 8.41 16.22
CA GLN A 92 -22.54 8.22 16.79
C GLN A 92 -22.53 7.96 18.31
N VAL A 93 -21.60 7.15 18.80
CA VAL A 93 -21.47 6.91 20.26
C VAL A 93 -21.11 8.19 21.01
N MET A 94 -20.31 9.07 20.41
CA MET A 94 -19.95 10.36 21.02
C MET A 94 -21.12 11.35 21.03
N GLU A 95 -21.97 11.35 20.00
CA GLU A 95 -23.21 12.13 19.95
C GLU A 95 -24.23 11.66 21.00
N ILE A 96 -24.40 10.35 21.18
CA ILE A 96 -25.28 9.80 22.23
C ILE A 96 -24.79 10.20 23.63
N ALA A 97 -23.47 10.21 23.86
CA ALA A 97 -22.89 10.63 25.13
C ALA A 97 -23.06 12.13 25.43
N HIS A 98 -23.11 13.00 24.42
CA HIS A 98 -23.32 14.45 24.58
C HIS A 98 -24.80 14.87 24.51
N GLY A 99 -25.69 14.03 23.98
CA GLY A 99 -27.12 14.27 23.88
C GLY A 99 -27.96 13.74 25.05
N ALA A 100 -27.37 12.97 25.97
CA ALA A 100 -28.05 12.39 27.14
C ALA A 100 -27.91 13.24 28.43
N GLY A 101 -27.81 14.56 28.29
CA GLY A 101 -27.95 15.49 29.40
C GLY A 101 -29.42 15.87 29.60
N ILE A 102 -30.12 15.13 30.47
CA ILE A 102 -31.31 15.64 31.17
C ILE A 102 -30.84 16.36 32.43
#